data_AF-Q7V738-F1
#
_entry.id   AF-Q7V738-F1
#
_cell.length_a   1.000
_cell.length_b   1.000
_cell.length_c   1.000
_cell.angle_alpha   90.00
_cell.angle_beta   90.00
_cell.angle_gamma   90.00
#
_symmetry.space_group_name_H-M   'P 1'
#
loop_
_entity.id
_entity.type
_entity.pdbx_description
1 polymer ?
#
loop_
_entity_poly.entity_id
_entity_poly.type
_entity_poly.pdbx_seq_one_letter_code
_entity_poly.pdbx_strand_id
1 'polypeptide(L)'
;MKSSEHLAYLKERGVDPARLGGHYFADGSDLCIPYCDPQGKPYKDSRGNPYRVRRPFPTGKPKFKAPPASGSRPYFSPLMPEGYLDDINIPLVLIEGPVKVDSCFQNIPNGYCFVGLTGTWNTKDRRDENGVWNNKNATRLLPELKAIPMRGRKVIILFDSDIEDNISVNQAATDIGNWTRKLGAKPHRCTLPFEHDGSKNGADDFLVRHGADVLQERLES
;
A
#
# COMPACT_ATOMS: atom_id res chain seq x y z
N MET A 1 -20.78 9.03 -8.56
CA MET A 1 -20.90 9.94 -7.40
C MET A 1 -20.69 9.11 -6.13
N LYS A 2 -19.82 9.51 -5.20
CA LYS A 2 -19.51 8.70 -3.99
C LYS A 2 -20.74 8.64 -3.07
N SER A 3 -21.00 7.50 -2.43
CA SER A 3 -22.04 7.44 -1.39
C SER A 3 -21.58 8.18 -0.13
N SER A 4 -22.53 8.58 0.74
CA SER A 4 -22.23 9.17 2.04
C SER A 4 -21.33 8.26 2.89
N GLU A 5 -21.55 6.95 2.84
CA GLU A 5 -20.75 5.94 3.56
C GLU A 5 -19.31 5.85 3.05
N HIS A 6 -19.10 5.96 1.73
CA HIS A 6 -17.75 5.98 1.15
C HIS A 6 -16.96 7.20 1.62
N LEU A 7 -17.61 8.36 1.65
CA LEU A 7 -17.00 9.61 2.11
C LEU A 7 -16.69 9.56 3.61
N ALA A 8 -17.61 9.03 4.43
CA ALA A 8 -17.39 8.84 5.85
C ALA A 8 -16.18 7.94 6.11
N TYR A 9 -16.12 6.79 5.44
CA TYR A 9 -15.00 5.84 5.54
C TYR A 9 -13.64 6.49 5.23
N LEU A 10 -13.54 7.31 4.18
CA LEU A 10 -12.28 7.99 3.84
C LEU A 10 -11.91 9.07 4.85
N LYS A 11 -12.88 9.87 5.29
CA LYS A 11 -12.67 10.93 6.30
C LYS A 11 -12.22 10.36 7.65
N GLU A 12 -12.82 9.27 8.09
CA GLU A 12 -12.43 8.55 9.32
C GLU A 12 -10.98 8.05 9.28
N ARG A 13 -10.40 7.90 8.08
CA ARG A 13 -9.00 7.50 7.85
C ARG A 13 -8.06 8.67 7.53
N GLY A 14 -8.51 9.91 7.76
CA GLY A 14 -7.72 11.11 7.50
C GLY A 14 -7.48 11.37 6.01
N VAL A 15 -8.30 10.80 5.13
CA VAL A 15 -8.20 11.01 3.69
C VAL A 15 -9.28 11.98 3.23
N ASP A 16 -8.87 13.12 2.69
CA ASP A 16 -9.75 14.00 1.93
C ASP A 16 -9.80 13.54 0.46
N PRO A 17 -10.90 12.95 -0.01
CA PRO A 17 -11.02 12.50 -1.40
C PRO A 17 -11.06 13.63 -2.43
N ALA A 18 -11.28 14.88 -2.03
CA ALA A 18 -11.23 16.03 -2.93
C ALA A 18 -9.80 16.33 -3.40
N ARG A 19 -8.80 16.15 -2.51
CA ARG A 19 -7.37 16.29 -2.83
C ARG A 19 -6.82 15.22 -3.76
N LEU A 20 -7.61 14.17 -4.02
CA LEU A 20 -7.24 13.02 -4.85
C LEU A 20 -7.89 13.05 -6.25
N GLY A 21 -8.49 14.17 -6.66
CA GLY A 21 -8.93 14.38 -8.05
C GLY A 21 -9.91 13.34 -8.59
N GLY A 22 -10.73 12.73 -7.73
CA GLY A 22 -11.67 11.67 -8.14
C GLY A 22 -11.05 10.27 -8.25
N HIS A 23 -9.82 10.06 -7.77
CA HIS A 23 -9.15 8.76 -7.73
C HIS A 23 -10.00 7.68 -7.06
N TYR A 24 -10.70 8.06 -5.98
CA TYR A 24 -11.75 7.23 -5.39
C TYR A 24 -13.09 7.48 -6.09
N PHE A 25 -13.80 6.43 -6.48
CA PHE A 25 -15.14 6.54 -7.06
C PHE A 25 -16.02 5.34 -6.70
N ALA A 26 -17.34 5.53 -6.78
CA ALA A 26 -18.31 4.46 -6.55
C ALA A 26 -18.59 3.68 -7.84
N ASP A 27 -18.72 2.35 -7.71
CA ASP A 27 -19.24 1.45 -8.74
C ASP A 27 -20.23 0.48 -8.07
N GLY A 28 -21.53 0.73 -8.25
CA GLY A 28 -22.56 0.13 -7.40
C GLY A 28 -22.39 0.54 -5.93
N SER A 29 -22.36 -0.43 -5.02
CA SER A 29 -22.08 -0.19 -3.59
C SER A 29 -20.58 -0.20 -3.26
N ASP A 30 -19.70 -0.53 -4.21
CA ASP A 30 -18.27 -0.63 -3.95
C ASP A 30 -17.60 0.75 -4.05
N LEU A 31 -16.63 0.99 -3.16
CA LEU A 31 -15.63 2.03 -3.34
C LEU A 31 -14.47 1.46 -4.17
N CYS A 32 -14.20 2.06 -5.33
CA CYS A 32 -13.17 1.63 -6.26
C CYS A 32 -11.94 2.54 -6.21
N ILE A 33 -10.78 1.91 -6.36
CA ILE A 33 -9.46 2.54 -6.36
C ILE A 33 -8.69 2.03 -7.58
N PRO A 34 -8.39 2.87 -8.58
CA PRO A 34 -7.63 2.48 -9.76
C PRO A 34 -6.16 2.34 -9.39
N TYR A 35 -5.55 1.21 -9.73
CA TYR A 35 -4.10 1.07 -9.57
C TYR A 35 -3.43 1.43 -10.89
N CYS A 36 -2.49 2.36 -10.81
CA CYS A 36 -1.75 2.87 -11.95
C CYS A 36 -0.25 2.56 -11.79
N ASP A 37 0.48 2.59 -12.90
CA ASP A 37 1.93 2.65 -12.87
C ASP A 37 2.42 4.00 -12.30
N PRO A 38 3.71 4.14 -11.98
CA PRO A 38 4.25 5.38 -11.43
C PRO A 38 4.08 6.61 -12.33
N GLN A 39 3.78 6.42 -13.61
CA GLN A 39 3.50 7.48 -14.58
C GLN A 39 2.00 7.83 -14.64
N GLY A 40 1.18 7.23 -13.78
CA GLY A 40 -0.26 7.48 -13.70
C GLY A 40 -1.08 6.74 -14.75
N LYS A 41 -0.49 5.83 -15.54
CA LYS A 41 -1.22 5.02 -16.51
C LYS A 41 -1.87 3.83 -15.80
N PRO A 42 -3.18 3.60 -15.96
CA PRO A 42 -3.85 2.48 -15.31
C PRO A 42 -3.26 1.13 -15.72
N TYR A 43 -3.00 0.26 -14.74
CA TYR A 43 -2.75 -1.15 -15.03
C TYR A 43 -4.00 -1.77 -15.66
N LYS A 44 -3.82 -2.92 -16.32
CA LYS A 44 -4.92 -3.71 -16.87
C LYS A 44 -5.14 -4.98 -16.07
N ASP A 45 -6.40 -5.37 -15.94
CA ASP A 45 -6.81 -6.69 -15.48
C ASP A 45 -6.67 -7.75 -16.59
N SER A 46 -6.95 -9.01 -16.27
CA SER A 46 -6.87 -10.14 -17.21
C SER A 46 -7.84 -10.04 -18.40
N ARG A 47 -8.82 -9.15 -18.34
CA ARG A 47 -9.80 -8.89 -19.41
C ARG A 47 -9.48 -7.61 -20.18
N GLY A 48 -8.38 -6.94 -19.87
CA GLY A 48 -7.96 -5.69 -20.51
C GLY A 48 -8.64 -4.43 -19.96
N ASN A 49 -9.47 -4.53 -18.92
CA ASN A 49 -10.09 -3.37 -18.26
C ASN A 49 -9.10 -2.73 -17.29
N PRO A 50 -9.30 -1.46 -16.87
CA PRO A 50 -8.51 -0.85 -15.82
C PRO A 50 -8.52 -1.69 -14.53
N TYR A 51 -7.34 -1.97 -13.99
CA TYR A 51 -7.16 -2.69 -12.73
C TYR A 51 -7.68 -1.83 -11.58
N ARG A 52 -8.69 -2.34 -10.87
CA ARG A 52 -9.36 -1.62 -9.79
C ARG A 52 -9.45 -2.52 -8.57
N VAL A 53 -8.94 -2.04 -7.45
CA VAL A 53 -9.22 -2.63 -6.15
C VAL A 53 -10.55 -2.09 -5.65
N ARG A 54 -11.42 -3.00 -5.19
CA ARG A 54 -12.79 -2.70 -4.76
C ARG A 54 -12.93 -2.96 -3.27
N ARG A 55 -13.56 -2.02 -2.57
CA ARG A 55 -13.98 -2.18 -1.19
C ARG A 55 -15.51 -2.25 -1.13
N PRO A 56 -16.11 -3.41 -0.80
CA PRO A 56 -17.55 -3.53 -0.70
C PRO A 56 -18.13 -2.75 0.48
N PHE A 57 -19.34 -2.22 0.28
CA PHE A 57 -20.23 -1.69 1.32
C PHE A 57 -21.58 -2.44 1.25
N PRO A 58 -22.07 -3.04 2.36
CA PRO A 58 -21.42 -3.16 3.66
C PRO A 58 -20.11 -3.97 3.59
N THR A 59 -19.24 -3.79 4.60
CA THR A 59 -17.91 -4.40 4.60
C THR A 59 -17.97 -5.93 4.63
N GLY A 60 -17.46 -6.58 3.58
CA GLY A 60 -17.30 -8.04 3.52
C GLY A 60 -15.88 -8.52 3.87
N LYS A 61 -15.68 -9.84 3.79
CA LYS A 61 -14.35 -10.47 3.78
C LYS A 61 -14.08 -11.08 2.38
N PRO A 62 -12.95 -10.77 1.73
CA PRO A 62 -11.93 -9.81 2.14
C PRO A 62 -12.44 -8.36 2.08
N LYS A 63 -11.84 -7.48 2.90
CA LYS A 63 -12.20 -6.04 2.97
C LYS A 63 -11.97 -5.33 1.64
N PHE A 64 -10.88 -5.68 0.96
CA PHE A 64 -10.52 -5.19 -0.37
C PHE A 64 -10.38 -6.37 -1.34
N LYS A 65 -10.86 -6.20 -2.56
CA LYS A 65 -10.89 -7.21 -3.63
C LYS A 65 -10.12 -6.71 -4.84
N ALA A 66 -9.04 -7.38 -5.19
CA ALA A 66 -8.36 -7.24 -6.46
C ALA A 66 -9.12 -7.96 -7.58
N PRO A 67 -8.97 -7.55 -8.86
CA PRO A 67 -9.59 -8.24 -9.98
C PRO A 67 -9.06 -9.68 -10.09
N PRO A 68 -9.93 -10.66 -10.38
CA PRO A 68 -9.55 -12.07 -10.41
C PRO A 68 -8.55 -12.34 -11.56
N ALA A 69 -7.68 -13.33 -11.34
CA ALA A 69 -6.72 -13.82 -12.33
C ALA A 69 -5.83 -12.72 -12.97
N SER A 70 -5.60 -11.60 -12.29
CA SER A 70 -4.91 -10.43 -12.85
C SER A 70 -3.53 -10.18 -12.24
N GLY A 71 -3.15 -11.00 -11.26
CA GLY A 71 -1.97 -10.77 -10.42
C GLY A 71 -2.17 -9.63 -9.43
N SER A 72 -1.26 -9.53 -8.47
CA SER A 72 -1.19 -8.42 -7.53
C SER A 72 -0.56 -7.21 -8.21
N ARG A 73 -0.84 -6.02 -7.71
CA ARG A 73 -0.13 -4.78 -8.08
C ARG A 73 0.21 -4.02 -6.81
N PRO A 74 1.39 -3.38 -6.70
CA PRO A 74 1.59 -2.37 -5.69
C PRO A 74 0.71 -1.15 -6.02
N TYR A 75 0.35 -0.41 -4.99
CA TYR A 75 -0.35 0.86 -5.12
C TYR A 75 0.66 2.01 -5.13
N PHE A 76 0.57 2.83 -6.18
CA PHE A 76 1.27 4.10 -6.28
C PHE A 76 0.22 5.22 -6.19
N SER A 77 0.34 6.07 -5.17
CA SER A 77 -0.59 7.17 -4.97
C SER A 77 -0.42 8.23 -6.05
N PRO A 78 -1.50 8.85 -6.56
CA PRO A 78 -1.38 10.04 -7.42
C PRO A 78 -0.78 11.26 -6.69
N LEU A 79 -0.63 11.20 -5.37
CA LEU A 79 0.03 12.23 -4.56
C LEU A 79 1.54 12.01 -4.43
N MET A 80 2.08 10.89 -4.93
CA MET A 80 3.51 10.63 -4.90
C MET A 80 4.25 11.69 -5.75
N PRO A 81 5.21 12.42 -5.18
CA PRO A 81 5.98 13.38 -5.96
C PRO A 81 6.80 12.68 -7.07
N GLU A 82 6.96 13.37 -8.20
CA GLU A 82 7.77 12.87 -9.31
C GLU A 82 9.21 12.59 -8.86
N GLY A 83 9.79 11.49 -9.32
CA GLY A 83 11.15 11.07 -9.00
C GLY A 83 11.34 10.41 -7.62
N TYR A 84 10.36 10.45 -6.71
CA TYR A 84 10.49 9.83 -5.38
C TYR A 84 10.71 8.32 -5.45
N LEU A 85 10.15 7.65 -6.46
CA LEU A 85 10.33 6.21 -6.62
C LEU A 85 11.77 5.85 -7.01
N ASP A 86 12.47 6.72 -7.74
CA ASP A 86 13.81 6.48 -8.27
C ASP A 86 14.93 7.00 -7.35
N ASP A 87 14.64 7.97 -6.47
CA ASP A 87 15.61 8.52 -5.54
C ASP A 87 15.86 7.59 -4.33
N ILE A 88 17.04 6.98 -4.31
CA ILE A 88 17.48 6.07 -3.24
C ILE A 88 17.77 6.78 -1.90
N ASN A 89 17.91 8.10 -1.88
CA ASN A 89 18.13 8.88 -0.66
C ASN A 89 16.82 9.14 0.09
N ILE A 90 15.69 8.98 -0.58
CA ILE A 90 14.36 9.05 0.04
C ILE A 90 13.99 7.65 0.52
N PRO A 91 13.76 7.44 1.84
CA PRO A 91 13.32 6.15 2.36
C PRO A 91 12.05 5.65 1.65
N LEU A 92 12.09 4.40 1.20
CA LEU A 92 10.91 3.72 0.68
C LEU A 92 10.14 3.13 1.88
N VAL A 93 8.84 3.42 1.98
CA VAL A 93 7.98 2.89 3.03
C VAL A 93 6.92 1.98 2.40
N LEU A 94 6.97 0.69 2.71
CA LEU A 94 6.00 -0.30 2.27
C LEU A 94 4.86 -0.40 3.29
N ILE A 95 3.66 -0.02 2.87
CA ILE A 95 2.46 0.08 3.71
C ILE A 95 1.39 -0.94 3.28
N GLU A 96 0.64 -1.51 4.22
CA GLU A 96 -0.51 -2.36 3.86
C GLU A 96 -1.77 -1.54 3.53
N GLY A 97 -2.07 -1.42 2.24
CA GLY A 97 -3.33 -0.91 1.71
C GLY A 97 -3.27 0.52 1.16
N PRO A 98 -4.10 0.82 0.15
CA PRO A 98 -4.01 2.08 -0.60
C PRO A 98 -4.45 3.31 0.20
N VAL A 99 -5.52 3.19 1.00
CA VAL A 99 -6.06 4.31 1.81
C VAL A 99 -5.02 4.84 2.80
N LYS A 100 -4.20 3.94 3.37
CA LYS A 100 -3.12 4.31 4.29
C LYS A 100 -2.02 5.10 3.60
N VAL A 101 -1.65 4.69 2.39
CA VAL A 101 -0.66 5.42 1.58
C VAL A 101 -1.14 6.83 1.26
N ASP A 102 -2.40 6.98 0.85
CA ASP A 102 -2.95 8.31 0.57
C ASP A 102 -3.07 9.17 1.84
N SER A 103 -3.44 8.57 2.97
CA SER A 103 -3.43 9.25 4.27
C SER A 103 -2.03 9.74 4.63
N CYS A 104 -1.01 8.89 4.46
CA CYS A 104 0.39 9.27 4.64
C CYS A 104 0.80 10.42 3.72
N PHE A 105 0.53 10.37 2.41
CA PHE A 105 0.91 11.48 1.51
C PHE A 105 0.14 12.78 1.79
N GLN A 106 -1.10 12.71 2.26
CA GLN A 106 -1.87 13.92 2.58
C GLN A 106 -1.35 14.65 3.82
N ASN A 107 -0.73 13.93 4.76
CA ASN A 107 -0.25 14.44 6.05
C ASN A 107 1.29 14.58 6.11
N ILE A 108 2.02 13.77 5.36
CA ILE A 108 3.48 13.73 5.25
C ILE A 108 3.82 13.77 3.74
N PRO A 109 3.73 14.95 3.09
CA PRO A 109 3.85 15.04 1.64
C PRO A 109 5.28 14.84 1.12
N ASN A 110 6.29 15.00 1.99
CA ASN A 110 7.70 14.99 1.61
C ASN A 110 8.53 14.08 2.53
N GLY A 111 9.73 13.70 2.06
CA GLY A 111 10.73 12.98 2.86
C GLY A 111 10.57 11.47 2.89
N TYR A 112 9.44 10.94 2.44
CA TYR A 112 9.16 9.50 2.40
C TYR A 112 8.47 9.11 1.09
N CYS A 113 8.90 7.99 0.50
CA CYS A 113 8.25 7.40 -0.66
C CYS A 113 7.31 6.28 -0.19
N PHE A 114 6.02 6.56 0.01
CA PHE A 114 5.04 5.57 0.44
C PHE A 114 4.54 4.71 -0.74
N VAL A 115 4.60 3.39 -0.62
CA VAL A 115 4.10 2.42 -1.61
C VAL A 115 3.20 1.40 -0.93
N GLY A 116 2.01 1.18 -1.50
CA GLY A 116 1.02 0.29 -0.91
C GLY A 116 1.13 -1.15 -1.39
N LEU A 117 0.95 -2.09 -0.48
CA LEU A 117 0.80 -3.51 -0.76
C LEU A 117 -0.67 -3.90 -0.58
N THR A 118 -1.19 -4.75 -1.45
CA THR A 118 -2.58 -5.23 -1.35
C THR A 118 -2.66 -6.41 -0.39
N GLY A 119 -2.23 -6.23 0.86
CA GLY A 119 -1.99 -7.30 1.83
C GLY A 119 -0.50 -7.62 2.00
N THR A 120 -0.13 -8.10 3.18
CA THR A 120 1.28 -8.22 3.62
C THR A 120 2.13 -9.18 2.79
N TRP A 121 1.53 -10.27 2.28
CA TRP A 121 2.21 -11.25 1.41
C TRP A 121 2.20 -10.89 -0.08
N ASN A 122 1.45 -9.86 -0.49
CA ASN A 122 1.25 -9.53 -1.91
C ASN A 122 2.41 -8.72 -2.51
N THR A 123 3.64 -9.11 -2.16
CA THR A 123 4.89 -8.72 -2.84
C THR A 123 5.31 -9.73 -3.90
N LYS A 124 4.63 -10.87 -3.98
CA LYS A 124 4.88 -11.92 -4.96
C LYS A 124 3.57 -12.40 -5.56
N ASP A 125 3.61 -12.83 -6.82
CA ASP A 125 2.48 -13.48 -7.47
C ASP A 125 2.96 -14.43 -8.57
N ARG A 126 2.02 -14.91 -9.40
CA ARG A 126 2.27 -15.82 -10.52
C ARG A 126 2.27 -15.10 -11.87
N ARG A 127 2.62 -13.82 -11.91
CA ARG A 127 2.91 -13.15 -13.19
C ARG A 127 4.31 -13.55 -13.67
N ASP A 128 4.45 -13.67 -14.98
CA ASP A 128 5.77 -13.81 -15.60
C ASP A 128 6.50 -12.44 -15.63
N GLU A 129 7.69 -12.43 -16.22
CA GLU A 129 8.51 -11.21 -16.34
C GLU A 129 7.90 -10.13 -17.23
N ASN A 130 6.97 -10.52 -18.12
CA ASN A 130 6.21 -9.60 -18.96
C ASN A 130 4.92 -9.11 -18.25
N GLY A 131 4.70 -9.51 -17.00
CA GLY A 131 3.53 -9.12 -16.21
C GLY A 131 2.25 -9.89 -16.56
N VAL A 132 2.35 -11.03 -17.26
CA VAL A 132 1.20 -11.85 -17.65
C VAL A 132 0.89 -12.88 -16.57
N TRP A 133 -0.34 -12.86 -16.04
CA TRP A 133 -0.78 -13.81 -15.02
C TRP A 133 -1.04 -15.20 -15.61
N ASN A 134 -0.61 -16.25 -14.91
CA ASN A 134 -1.04 -17.62 -15.16
C ASN A 134 -0.97 -18.44 -13.85
N ASN A 135 -1.99 -19.22 -13.52
CA ASN A 135 -2.00 -20.03 -12.29
C ASN A 135 -0.91 -21.13 -12.25
N LYS A 136 -0.36 -21.50 -13.41
CA LYS A 136 0.73 -22.48 -13.55
C LYS A 136 2.12 -21.86 -13.44
N ASN A 137 2.25 -20.54 -13.46
CA ASN A 137 3.53 -19.88 -13.31
C ASN A 137 4.08 -20.05 -11.89
N ALA A 138 5.40 -20.07 -11.79
CA ALA A 138 6.08 -20.01 -10.50
C ALA A 138 5.79 -18.69 -9.78
N THR A 139 5.72 -18.72 -8.45
CA THR A 139 5.58 -17.52 -7.63
C THR A 139 6.88 -16.71 -7.66
N ARG A 140 6.82 -15.42 -8.00
CA ARG A 140 7.96 -14.51 -8.15
C ARG A 140 7.64 -13.13 -7.56
N LEU A 141 8.68 -12.35 -7.24
CA LEU A 141 8.54 -10.94 -6.84
C LEU A 141 7.81 -10.16 -7.93
N LEU A 142 6.91 -9.25 -7.55
CA LEU A 142 6.20 -8.41 -8.51
C LEU A 142 7.22 -7.64 -9.38
N PRO A 143 7.05 -7.61 -10.73
CA PRO A 143 7.93 -6.86 -11.62
C PRO A 143 8.10 -5.39 -11.20
N GLU A 144 7.01 -4.77 -10.73
CA GLU A 144 6.99 -3.38 -10.28
C GLU A 144 7.88 -3.17 -9.04
N LEU A 145 7.83 -4.08 -8.06
CA LEU A 145 8.67 -3.99 -6.87
C LEU A 145 10.14 -4.29 -7.17
N LYS A 146 10.40 -5.17 -8.15
CA LYS A 146 11.74 -5.49 -8.64
C LYS A 146 12.40 -4.29 -9.34
N ALA A 147 11.60 -3.44 -9.99
CA ALA A 147 12.08 -2.29 -10.75
C ALA A 147 12.51 -1.11 -9.86
N ILE A 148 12.04 -1.05 -8.60
CA ILE A 148 12.39 0.04 -7.67
C ILE A 148 13.89 -0.03 -7.31
N PRO A 149 14.66 1.08 -7.43
CA PRO A 149 16.03 1.12 -6.96
C PRO A 149 16.15 0.87 -5.46
N MET A 150 16.83 -0.21 -5.08
CA MET A 150 16.97 -0.67 -3.68
C MET A 150 18.38 -0.49 -3.11
N ARG A 151 19.43 -0.55 -3.93
CA ARG A 151 20.81 -0.61 -3.44
C ARG A 151 21.15 0.65 -2.62
N GLY A 152 21.48 0.46 -1.35
CA GLY A 152 21.79 1.54 -0.40
C GLY A 152 20.59 2.23 0.23
N ARG A 153 19.37 2.03 -0.31
CA ARG A 153 18.14 2.70 0.11
C ARG A 153 17.63 2.17 1.47
N LYS A 154 17.17 3.06 2.36
CA LYS A 154 16.41 2.67 3.56
C LYS A 154 15.03 2.19 3.12
N VAL A 155 14.66 0.96 3.49
CA VAL A 155 13.32 0.41 3.20
C VAL A 155 12.62 0.13 4.51
N ILE A 156 11.55 0.87 4.78
CA ILE A 156 10.76 0.77 6.01
C ILE A 156 9.54 -0.12 5.72
N ILE A 157 9.33 -1.13 6.54
CA ILE A 157 8.16 -2.01 6.49
C ILE A 157 7.21 -1.51 7.59
N LEU A 158 6.07 -0.94 7.19
CA LEU A 158 5.07 -0.37 8.08
C LEU A 158 3.74 -1.10 7.90
N PHE A 159 3.51 -2.14 8.70
CA PHE A 159 2.21 -2.82 8.76
C PHE A 159 1.46 -2.42 10.03
N ASP A 160 0.19 -2.85 10.10
CA ASP A 160 -0.70 -2.56 11.22
C ASP A 160 -0.13 -3.13 12.53
N SER A 161 -0.48 -2.54 13.66
CA SER A 161 0.10 -2.89 14.98
C SER A 161 -0.09 -4.35 15.38
N ASP A 162 -0.93 -5.12 14.69
CA ASP A 162 -1.19 -6.52 14.99
C ASP A 162 -0.22 -7.54 14.38
N ILE A 163 0.92 -7.09 13.83
CA ILE A 163 1.98 -8.00 13.40
C ILE A 163 2.47 -8.90 14.53
N GLU A 164 2.61 -8.35 15.74
CA GLU A 164 3.29 -9.05 16.83
C GLU A 164 2.52 -10.29 17.29
N ASP A 165 1.18 -10.25 17.20
CA ASP A 165 0.30 -11.38 17.51
C ASP A 165 0.08 -12.31 16.31
N ASN A 166 0.56 -11.95 15.12
CA ASN A 166 0.30 -12.68 13.88
C ASN A 166 1.61 -13.20 13.24
N ILE A 167 1.93 -14.46 13.53
CA ILE A 167 3.09 -15.19 12.98
C ILE A 167 3.17 -15.03 11.45
N SER A 168 2.04 -15.06 10.74
CA SER A 168 2.00 -14.92 9.29
C SER A 168 2.44 -13.53 8.83
N VAL A 169 2.02 -12.47 9.53
CA VAL A 169 2.42 -11.09 9.18
C VAL A 169 3.90 -10.86 9.51
N ASN A 170 4.39 -11.43 10.61
CA ASN A 170 5.81 -11.37 10.96
C ASN A 170 6.69 -12.08 9.90
N GLN A 171 6.25 -13.24 9.43
CA GLN A 171 6.89 -13.95 8.33
C GLN A 171 6.86 -13.15 7.02
N ALA A 172 5.75 -12.47 6.71
CA ALA A 172 5.66 -11.58 5.55
C ALA A 172 6.67 -10.42 5.65
N ALA A 173 6.74 -9.74 6.81
CA ALA A 173 7.71 -8.66 7.02
C ALA A 173 9.16 -9.17 6.93
N THR A 174 9.43 -10.37 7.46
CA THR A 174 10.75 -11.01 7.36
C THR A 174 11.10 -11.34 5.90
N ASP A 175 10.16 -11.88 5.14
CA ASP A 175 10.33 -12.13 3.71
C ASP A 175 10.65 -10.84 2.95
N ILE A 176 9.94 -9.75 3.27
CA ILE A 176 10.20 -8.43 2.70
C ILE A 176 11.60 -7.92 3.04
N GLY A 177 11.98 -7.98 4.31
CA GLY A 177 13.33 -7.63 4.73
C GLY A 177 14.39 -8.46 4.01
N ASN A 178 14.14 -9.74 3.77
CA ASN A 178 15.09 -10.63 3.10
C ASN A 178 15.24 -10.31 1.61
N TRP A 179 14.15 -10.14 0.86
CA TRP A 179 14.28 -9.86 -0.57
C TRP A 179 14.77 -8.44 -0.85
N THR A 180 14.39 -7.44 -0.05
CA THR A 180 14.91 -6.07 -0.18
C THR A 180 16.41 -6.02 0.13
N ARG A 181 16.87 -6.72 1.19
CA ARG A 181 18.30 -6.85 1.51
C ARG A 181 19.09 -7.54 0.40
N LYS A 182 18.53 -8.57 -0.25
CA LYS A 182 19.15 -9.23 -1.41
C LYS A 182 19.32 -8.27 -2.60
N LEU A 183 18.47 -7.25 -2.72
CA LEU A 183 18.61 -6.17 -3.70
C LEU A 183 19.50 -5.01 -3.23
N GLY A 184 20.15 -5.16 -2.06
CA GLY A 184 21.11 -4.19 -1.51
C GLY A 184 20.51 -3.09 -0.65
N ALA A 185 19.23 -3.17 -0.29
CA ALA A 185 18.60 -2.21 0.63
C ALA A 185 19.03 -2.40 2.09
N LYS A 186 18.68 -1.39 2.90
CA LYS A 186 18.77 -1.40 4.36
C LYS A 186 17.34 -1.51 4.93
N PRO A 187 16.79 -2.74 5.06
CA PRO A 187 15.44 -2.91 5.58
C PRO A 187 15.38 -2.57 7.08
N HIS A 188 14.31 -1.89 7.46
CA HIS A 188 13.95 -1.57 8.83
C HIS A 188 12.46 -1.88 9.01
N ARG A 189 12.09 -2.43 10.17
CA ARG A 189 10.69 -2.72 10.50
C ARG A 189 10.21 -1.68 11.50
N CYS A 190 9.22 -0.90 11.11
CA CYS A 190 8.55 0.06 11.99
C CYS A 190 7.31 -0.63 12.59
N THR A 191 7.20 -0.62 13.92
CA THR A 191 6.03 -1.14 14.64
C THR A 191 5.22 0.02 15.19
N LEU A 192 3.91 0.03 14.90
CA LEU A 192 2.97 0.95 15.52
C LEU A 192 2.48 0.39 16.87
N PRO A 193 2.33 1.22 17.91
CA PRO A 193 1.81 0.77 19.19
C PRO A 193 0.31 0.48 19.11
N PHE A 194 -0.16 -0.37 20.02
CA PHE A 194 -1.58 -0.45 20.37
C PHE A 194 -1.99 0.80 21.15
N GLU A 195 -3.26 1.17 21.07
CA GLU A 195 -3.84 2.17 21.96
C GLU A 195 -3.97 1.62 23.39
N HIS A 196 -4.13 2.53 24.36
CA HIS A 196 -4.34 2.17 25.76
C HIS A 196 -5.56 1.27 26.00
N ASP A 197 -6.58 1.35 25.13
CA ASP A 197 -7.78 0.52 25.18
C ASP A 197 -7.63 -0.83 24.43
N GLY A 198 -6.44 -1.12 23.89
CA GLY A 198 -6.15 -2.32 23.09
C GLY A 198 -6.57 -2.20 21.62
N SER A 199 -7.06 -1.04 21.18
CA SER A 199 -7.33 -0.80 19.76
C SER A 199 -6.05 -0.87 18.93
N LYS A 200 -6.16 -1.50 17.76
CA LYS A 200 -5.07 -1.62 16.79
C LYS A 200 -4.94 -0.33 15.97
N ASN A 201 -3.75 -0.14 15.40
CA ASN A 201 -3.43 0.97 14.53
C ASN A 201 -2.92 0.49 13.17
N GLY A 202 -3.58 0.94 12.10
CA GLY A 202 -2.89 1.16 10.83
C GLY A 202 -2.24 2.54 10.81
N ALA A 203 -1.42 2.82 9.80
CA ALA A 203 -0.80 4.14 9.64
C ALA A 203 -1.84 5.28 9.54
N ASP A 204 -2.99 5.03 8.89
CA ASP A 204 -4.10 5.98 8.79
C ASP A 204 -4.78 6.23 10.14
N ASP A 205 -5.12 5.17 10.87
CA ASP A 205 -5.72 5.29 12.20
C ASP A 205 -4.75 6.00 13.17
N PHE A 206 -3.45 5.70 13.10
CA PHE A 206 -2.41 6.35 13.90
C PHE A 206 -2.24 7.83 13.58
N LEU A 207 -2.24 8.21 12.29
CA LEU A 207 -2.19 9.61 11.85
C LEU A 207 -3.37 10.41 12.37
N VAL A 208 -4.58 9.85 12.30
CA VAL A 208 -5.80 10.53 12.77
C VAL A 208 -5.76 10.77 14.29
N ARG A 209 -5.20 9.82 15.05
CA ARG A 209 -5.15 9.89 16.52
C ARG A 209 -4.00 10.73 17.05
N HIS A 210 -2.81 10.60 16.47
CA HIS A 210 -1.56 11.10 17.04
C HIS A 210 -0.88 12.17 16.20
N GLY A 211 -1.29 12.34 14.93
CA GLY A 211 -0.74 13.35 14.02
C GLY A 211 0.49 12.90 13.23
N ALA A 212 0.89 13.74 12.27
CA ALA A 212 1.97 13.47 11.33
C ALA A 212 3.34 13.37 11.99
N ASP A 213 3.66 14.32 12.87
CA ASP A 213 4.98 14.42 13.53
C ASP A 213 5.30 13.13 14.30
N VAL A 214 4.32 12.61 15.04
CA VAL A 214 4.48 11.37 15.81
C VAL A 214 4.68 10.16 14.90
N LEU A 215 4.01 10.09 13.74
CA LEU A 215 4.27 9.01 12.78
C LEU A 215 5.68 9.13 12.18
N GLN A 216 6.15 10.35 11.89
CA GLN A 216 7.51 10.56 11.37
C GLN A 216 8.58 10.10 12.36
N GLU A 217 8.44 10.43 13.65
CA GLU A 217 9.33 9.94 14.70
C GLU A 217 9.43 8.40 14.71
N ARG A 218 8.31 7.70 14.49
CA ARG A 218 8.28 6.22 14.38
C ARG A 218 8.97 5.69 13.13
N LEU A 219 8.95 6.42 12.02
CA LEU A 219 9.65 6.04 10.78
C LEU A 219 11.17 6.25 10.88
N GLU A 220 11.60 7.12 11.79
CA GLU A 220 13.01 7.47 11.99
C GLU A 220 13.73 6.55 12.98
N SER A 221 13.04 6.11 14.04
CA SER A 221 13.52 5.12 15.03
C SER A 221 13.97 3.81 14.38
#